data_AF-A0A2I1EQA6-F1
#
_entry.id   AF-A0A2I1EQA6-F1
#
_cell.length_a   1.000
_cell.length_b   1.000
_cell.length_c   1.000
_cell.angle_alpha   90.00
_cell.angle_beta   90.00
_cell.angle_gamma   90.00
#
_symmetry.space_group_name_H-M   'P 1'
#
loop_
_entity.id
_entity.type
_entity.pdbx_description
1 polymer ?
#
loop_
_entity_poly.entity_id
_entity_poly.type
_entity_poly.pdbx_seq_one_letter_code
_entity_poly.pdbx_strand_id
1 'polypeptide(L)'
;FGKSGNKIIDDFILEKKLRWIPYNKFKNVVYLNEGGFGTIYKAIWLKNNDDDDVEVIPKCHKNLNENLNEFLKEWEYHEVQTIL
;
A
#
# COMPACT_ATOMS: atom_id res chain seq x y z
N PHE A 1 -10.50 -6.83 9.01
CA PHE A 1 -9.61 -5.95 8.22
C PHE A 1 -9.69 -4.54 8.78
N GLY A 2 -8.56 -3.82 8.83
CA GLY A 2 -8.42 -2.62 9.66
C GLY A 2 -8.92 -1.33 9.00
N LYS A 3 -8.91 -0.24 9.77
CA LYS A 3 -9.05 1.14 9.29
C LYS A 3 -7.70 1.84 9.38
N SER A 4 -7.47 2.81 8.50
CA SER A 4 -6.27 3.66 8.55
C SER A 4 -6.34 4.70 9.67
N GLY A 5 -7.56 5.07 10.08
CA GLY A 5 -7.80 6.18 11.01
C GLY A 5 -7.92 7.53 10.31
N ASN A 6 -7.76 7.59 8.99
CA ASN A 6 -8.02 8.76 8.17
C ASN A 6 -9.29 8.52 7.33
N LYS A 7 -10.31 9.36 7.53
CA LYS A 7 -11.61 9.21 6.88
C LYS A 7 -11.52 9.20 5.34
N ILE A 8 -10.73 10.09 4.75
CA ILE A 8 -10.58 10.20 3.29
C ILE A 8 -9.97 8.91 2.72
N ILE A 9 -8.94 8.38 3.39
CA ILE A 9 -8.29 7.14 2.98
C ILE A 9 -9.23 5.94 3.17
N ASP A 10 -9.96 5.89 4.29
CA ASP A 10 -10.91 4.81 4.57
C ASP A 10 -12.05 4.79 3.55
N ASP A 11 -12.59 5.96 3.17
CA ASP A 11 -13.63 6.10 2.15
C ASP A 11 -13.09 5.64 0.78
N PHE A 12 -11.89 6.06 0.38
CA PHE A 12 -11.25 5.61 -0.86
C PHE A 12 -11.00 4.09 -0.91
N ILE A 13 -10.49 3.52 0.20
CA ILE A 13 -10.26 2.08 0.32
C ILE A 13 -11.58 1.31 0.17
N LEU A 14 -12.66 1.81 0.77
CA LEU A 14 -13.98 1.22 0.66
C LEU A 14 -14.51 1.30 -0.78
N GLU A 15 -14.44 2.48 -1.40
CA GLU A 15 -14.90 2.73 -2.78
C GLU A 15 -14.18 1.81 -3.78
N LYS A 16 -12.86 1.71 -3.67
CA LYS A 16 -12.01 0.89 -4.56
C LYS A 16 -11.94 -0.58 -4.15
N LYS A 17 -12.69 -1.00 -3.11
CA LYS A 17 -12.69 -2.37 -2.57
C LYS A 17 -11.29 -2.89 -2.23
N LEU A 18 -10.40 -1.97 -1.80
CA LEU A 18 -9.05 -2.29 -1.39
C LEU A 18 -9.04 -2.81 0.05
N ARG A 19 -7.90 -3.39 0.45
CA ARG A 19 -7.69 -3.88 1.81
C ARG A 19 -6.60 -3.10 2.50
N TRP A 20 -6.94 -2.46 3.63
CA TRP A 20 -5.97 -1.90 4.54
C TRP A 20 -5.27 -2.98 5.36
N ILE A 21 -3.93 -2.95 5.38
CA ILE A 21 -3.09 -3.81 6.21
C ILE A 21 -2.26 -2.89 7.13
N PRO A 22 -2.44 -2.97 8.46
CA PRO A 22 -1.68 -2.12 9.38
C PRO A 22 -0.20 -2.52 9.38
N TYR A 23 0.67 -1.53 9.56
CA TYR A 23 2.13 -1.71 9.46
C TYR A 23 2.68 -2.79 10.41
N ASN A 24 2.10 -2.93 11.60
CA ASN A 24 2.48 -3.95 12.57
C ASN A 24 2.17 -5.41 12.15
N LYS A 25 1.54 -5.62 10.99
CA LYS A 25 1.37 -6.94 10.37
C LYS A 25 2.51 -7.30 9.43
N PHE A 26 3.52 -6.44 9.26
CA PHE A 26 4.73 -6.76 8.51
C PHE A 26 5.90 -7.03 9.45
N LYS A 27 6.65 -8.11 9.19
CA LYS A 27 7.95 -8.43 9.80
C LYS A 27 9.06 -8.38 8.76
N ASN A 28 10.30 -8.33 9.22
CA ASN A 28 11.49 -8.39 8.38
C ASN A 28 11.41 -7.41 7.19
N VAL A 29 11.01 -6.17 7.47
CA VAL A 29 10.95 -5.11 6.47
C VAL A 29 12.37 -4.70 6.13
N VAL A 30 12.85 -5.12 4.96
CA VAL A 30 14.21 -4.88 4.46
C VAL A 30 14.13 -4.01 3.22
N TYR A 31 14.98 -2.99 3.15
CA TYR A 31 15.13 -2.16 1.95
C TYR A 31 15.60 -3.02 0.77
N LEU A 32 14.96 -2.85 -0.39
CA LEU A 32 15.31 -3.57 -1.61
C LEU A 32 15.91 -2.64 -2.67
N ASN A 33 15.23 -1.53 -2.98
CA ASN A 33 15.72 -0.55 -3.96
C ASN A 33 14.99 0.79 -3.83
N GLU A 34 15.50 1.83 -4.48
CA GLU A 34 14.88 3.15 -4.57
C GLU A 34 14.97 3.64 -6.02
N GLY A 35 13.84 4.09 -6.56
CA GLY A 35 13.76 4.67 -7.90
C GLY A 35 13.12 6.05 -7.88
N GLY A 36 12.82 6.59 -9.07
CA GLY A 36 12.12 7.87 -9.21
C GLY A 36 10.73 7.88 -8.56
N PHE A 37 10.05 6.72 -8.53
CA PHE A 37 8.66 6.60 -8.09
C PHE A 37 8.47 6.12 -6.65
N GLY A 38 9.54 5.95 -5.87
CA GLY A 38 9.41 5.36 -4.54
C GLY A 38 10.58 4.54 -4.07
N THR A 39 10.45 4.07 -2.83
CA THR A 39 11.31 3.07 -2.21
C THR A 39 10.59 1.74 -2.16
N ILE A 40 11.27 0.68 -2.56
CA ILE A 40 10.78 -0.69 -2.56
C ILE A 40 11.41 -1.41 -1.37
N TYR A 41 10.56 -2.08 -0.61
CA TYR A 41 10.95 -2.95 0.49
C TYR A 41 10.58 -4.39 0.17
N LYS A 42 11.18 -5.32 0.90
CA LYS A 42 10.77 -6.70 1.03
C LYS A 42 10.31 -6.90 2.46
N ALA A 43 9.18 -7.58 2.66
CA ALA A 43 8.65 -7.84 4.00
C ALA A 43 7.92 -9.18 4.04
N ILE A 44 7.73 -9.69 5.26
CA ILE A 44 6.86 -10.83 5.53
C ILE A 44 5.53 -10.29 6.08
N TRP A 45 4.44 -10.57 5.39
CA TRP A 45 3.10 -10.22 5.84
C TRP A 45 2.50 -11.36 6.68
N LEU A 46 2.23 -11.06 7.96
CA LEU A 46 1.62 -11.97 8.92
C LEU A 46 0.11 -12.03 8.72
N LYS A 47 -0.38 -13.16 8.24
CA LYS A 47 -1.82 -13.46 8.25
C LYS A 47 -2.22 -13.94 9.65
N ASN A 48 -3.44 -13.59 10.07
CA ASN A 48 -3.95 -13.91 11.42
C ASN A 48 -4.32 -15.39 11.60
N ASN A 49 -4.41 -16.15 10.52
CA ASN A 49 -4.80 -17.54 10.56
C ASN A 49 -3.58 -18.35 10.14
N ASP A 50 -3.14 -19.24 11.02
CA ASP A 50 -1.99 -20.11 10.88
C ASP A 50 -2.05 -20.91 9.58
N ASP A 51 -1.42 -20.39 8.54
CA ASP A 51 -0.39 -21.07 7.75
C ASP A 51 0.03 -20.16 6.59
N ASP A 52 1.34 -20.02 6.45
CA ASP A 52 2.08 -19.22 5.47
C ASP A 52 2.17 -17.70 5.72
N ASP A 53 3.26 -17.34 6.40
CA ASP A 53 3.96 -16.07 6.24
C ASP A 53 4.17 -15.80 4.75
N VAL A 54 3.60 -14.70 4.24
CA VAL A 54 3.72 -14.35 2.81
C VAL A 54 4.80 -13.32 2.62
N GLU A 55 5.80 -13.64 1.79
CA GLU A 55 6.73 -12.64 1.30
C GLU A 55 6.00 -11.66 0.36
N VAL A 56 6.11 -10.38 0.68
CA VAL A 56 5.50 -9.28 -0.08
C VAL A 56 6.57 -8.24 -0.42
N ILE A 57 6.29 -7.44 -1.44
CA ILE A 57 7.14 -6.33 -1.88
C ILE A 57 6.37 -5.01 -1.70
N PRO A 58 6.43 -4.37 -0.51
CA PRO A 58 5.79 -3.07 -0.31
C PRO A 58 6.51 -1.99 -1.11
N LYS A 59 5.75 -1.23 -1.90
CA LYS A 59 6.23 0.00 -2.55
C LYS A 59 5.73 1.21 -1.76
N CYS A 60 6.66 2.02 -1.27
CA CYS A 60 6.38 3.27 -0.57
C CYS A 60 6.69 4.45 -1.50
N HIS A 61 5.72 5.32 -1.74
CA HIS A 61 5.94 6.54 -2.52
C HIS A 61 6.62 7.60 -1.65
N LYS A 62 7.61 8.32 -2.21
CA LYS A 62 8.43 9.30 -1.46
C LYS A 62 7.64 10.53 -1.00
N ASN A 63 6.51 10.85 -1.65
CA ASN A 63 5.76 12.10 -1.49
C ASN A 63 4.36 11.95 -0.87
N LEU A 64 4.18 11.03 0.09
CA LEU A 64 2.88 10.94 0.80
C LEU A 64 2.57 12.18 1.66
N ASN A 65 3.56 13.04 1.92
CA ASN A 65 3.41 14.24 2.75
C ASN A 65 3.03 15.51 1.97
N GLU A 66 3.12 15.55 0.64
CA GLU A 66 2.89 16.80 -0.11
C GLU A 66 1.48 16.91 -0.72
N ASN A 67 0.83 15.80 -1.11
CA ASN A 67 -0.61 15.82 -1.44
C ASN A 67 -1.21 14.41 -1.57
N LEU A 68 -1.99 13.96 -0.59
CA LEU A 68 -2.76 12.70 -0.70
C LEU A 68 -3.60 12.67 -1.98
N ASN A 69 -4.14 13.82 -2.41
CA ASN A 69 -4.96 13.90 -3.63
C ASN A 69 -4.15 13.63 -4.91
N GLU A 70 -2.87 13.96 -4.94
CA GLU A 70 -2.02 13.68 -6.11
C GLU A 70 -1.78 12.17 -6.25
N PHE A 71 -1.47 11.50 -5.13
CA PHE A 71 -1.35 10.05 -5.09
C PHE A 71 -2.66 9.34 -5.52
N LEU A 72 -3.82 9.81 -5.05
CA LEU A 72 -5.10 9.22 -5.44
C LEU A 72 -5.41 9.42 -6.93
N LYS A 73 -5.09 10.60 -7.49
CA LYS A 73 -5.23 10.88 -8.94
C LYS A 73 -4.32 10.01 -9.79
N GLU A 74 -3.07 9.83 -9.40
CA GLU A 74 -2.15 8.92 -10.08
C GLU A 74 -2.69 7.48 -10.07
N TRP A 75 -3.21 7.02 -8.92
CA TRP A 75 -3.81 5.70 -8.80
C TRP A 75 -5.00 5.52 -9.77
N GLU A 76 -5.90 6.49 -9.82
CA GLU A 76 -7.03 6.48 -10.77
C GLU A 76 -6.56 6.47 -12.22
N TYR A 77 -5.54 7.27 -12.56
CA TYR A 77 -4.99 7.33 -13.91
C TYR A 77 -4.42 5.98 -14.36
N HIS A 78 -3.67 5.30 -13.49
CA HIS A 78 -3.09 4.00 -13.80
C HIS A 78 -4.12 2.86 -13.83
N GLU A 79 -5.19 2.94 -13.02
CA GLU A 79 -6.32 1.99 -13.09
C GLU A 79 -7.06 2.11 -14.44
N VAL A 80 -7.31 3.34 -14.90
CA VAL A 80 -8.02 3.61 -16.16
C VAL A 80 -7.19 3.22 -17.39
N GLN A 81 -5.87 3.37 -17.35
CA GLN A 81 -4.99 3.01 -18.48
C GLN A 81 -4.69 1.51 -18.59
N THR A 82 -4.90 0.72 -17.53
CA THR A 82 -4.64 -0.74 -17.55
C THR A 82 -5.84 -1.56 -18.07
N ILE A 83 -6.90 -0.90 -18.56
CA ILE A 83 -7.96 -1.56 -19.34
C ILE A 83 -7.54 -1.55 -20.82
N LEU A 84 -6.65 -2.48 -21.23
CA LEU A 84 -6.47 -2.96 -22.61
C LEU A 84 -5.82 -4.35 -22.60
#